data_AF-A0A2R3N1S4-F1
#
_entry.id   AF-A0A2R3N1S4-F1
#
_cell.length_a   1.000
_cell.length_b   1.000
_cell.length_c   1.000
_cell.angle_alpha   90.00
_cell.angle_beta   90.00
_cell.angle_gamma   90.00
#
_symmetry.space_group_name_H-M   'P 1'
#
loop_
_entity.id
_entity.type
_entity.pdbx_description
1 polymer ?
#
loop_
_entity_poly.entity_id
_entity_poly.type
_entity_poly.pdbx_seq_one_letter_code
_entity_poly.pdbx_strand_id
1 'polypeptide(L)'
;MSEINDLYHCCRWCSYYRNGECQKASDIFENPVEGIITGIVEDGKLSEAIQESISPPEFYRLKGVLNEFNISKKRQQEILKAINTDFEDGITDMVEKVDDTVSTLLYNHIGTELEGMEIKDENEFYCKHFL
;
A
#
# COMPACT_ATOMS: atom_id res chain seq x y z
N MET A 1 6.15 10.23 46.82
CA MET A 1 4.77 9.69 46.76
C MET A 1 4.17 9.83 45.35
N SER A 2 4.96 9.68 44.28
CA SER A 2 4.45 9.72 42.89
C SER A 2 4.60 8.36 42.19
N GLU A 3 5.71 7.65 42.39
CA GLU A 3 6.00 6.38 41.72
C GLU A 3 5.02 5.22 42.02
N ILE A 4 4.41 5.19 43.22
CA ILE A 4 3.43 4.15 43.57
C ILE A 4 2.11 4.36 42.83
N ASN A 5 1.67 5.61 42.63
CA ASN A 5 0.45 5.88 41.88
C ASN A 5 0.64 5.60 40.39
N ASP A 6 1.84 5.85 39.88
CA ASP A 6 2.21 5.56 38.51
C ASP A 6 2.08 4.04 38.23
N LEU A 7 2.60 3.17 39.11
CA LEU A 7 2.42 1.72 38.97
C LEU A 7 0.95 1.29 38.84
N TYR A 8 -0.02 2.01 39.43
CA TYR A 8 -1.43 1.64 39.30
C TYR A 8 -2.03 2.00 37.95
N HIS A 9 -1.37 2.78 37.09
CA HIS A 9 -1.88 3.13 35.75
C HIS A 9 -1.45 2.16 34.64
N CYS A 10 -0.78 1.04 34.96
CA CYS A 10 -0.33 0.12 33.93
C CYS A 10 -1.48 -0.66 33.27
N CYS A 11 -1.36 -0.98 31.97
CA CYS A 11 -2.42 -1.64 31.19
C CYS A 11 -2.93 -2.91 31.83
N ARG A 12 -2.03 -3.70 32.43
CA ARG A 12 -2.37 -4.97 33.09
C ARG A 12 -3.53 -4.84 34.08
N TRP A 13 -3.64 -3.70 34.75
CA TRP A 13 -4.66 -3.42 35.77
C TRP A 13 -5.82 -2.57 35.23
N CYS A 14 -5.82 -2.26 33.94
CA CYS A 14 -6.87 -1.49 33.28
C CYS A 14 -8.07 -2.38 32.94
N SER A 15 -9.28 -1.84 33.07
CA SER A 15 -10.56 -2.51 32.75
C SER A 15 -10.67 -2.94 31.28
N TYR A 16 -9.86 -2.32 30.41
CA TYR A 16 -9.80 -2.59 28.97
C TYR A 16 -8.74 -3.63 28.59
N TYR A 17 -8.00 -4.23 29.52
CA TYR A 17 -7.03 -5.28 29.21
C TYR A 17 -7.66 -6.68 29.39
N ARG A 18 -7.65 -7.49 28.33
CA ARG A 18 -8.22 -8.85 28.32
C ARG A 18 -7.36 -9.78 27.49
N ASN A 19 -7.16 -11.01 27.98
CA ASN A 19 -6.46 -12.09 27.26
C ASN A 19 -5.05 -11.75 26.74
N GLY A 20 -4.33 -10.83 27.36
CA GLY A 20 -3.00 -10.42 26.87
C GLY A 20 -3.00 -9.11 26.07
N GLU A 21 -4.17 -8.57 25.75
CA GLU A 21 -4.33 -7.47 24.78
C GLU A 21 -5.11 -6.28 25.37
N CYS A 22 -4.76 -5.07 24.93
CA CYS A 22 -5.53 -3.88 25.23
C CYS A 22 -6.63 -3.66 24.20
N GLN A 23 -7.88 -3.71 24.65
CA GLN A 23 -9.09 -3.51 23.83
C GLN A 23 -9.30 -2.05 23.39
N LYS A 24 -8.41 -1.15 23.82
CA LYS A 24 -8.35 0.27 23.48
C LYS A 24 -7.03 0.63 22.81
N ALA A 25 -6.23 -0.35 22.37
CA ALA A 25 -4.92 -0.10 21.80
C ALA A 25 -4.99 0.80 20.57
N SER A 26 -6.00 0.64 19.71
CA SER A 26 -6.26 1.49 18.54
C SER A 26 -6.48 2.98 18.88
N ASP A 27 -6.94 3.30 20.09
CA ASP A 27 -7.19 4.69 20.53
C ASP A 27 -5.90 5.34 21.09
N ILE A 28 -4.85 4.54 21.35
CA ILE A 28 -3.63 4.96 22.06
C ILE A 28 -2.38 4.84 21.17
N PHE A 29 -2.32 3.81 20.34
CA PHE A 29 -1.23 3.58 19.41
C PHE A 29 -1.73 3.82 17.99
N GLU A 30 -1.02 4.67 17.24
CA GLU A 30 -1.10 4.61 15.79
C GLU A 30 -0.52 3.26 15.37
N ASN A 31 -1.30 2.45 14.65
CA ASN A 31 -0.76 1.22 14.12
C ASN A 31 0.32 1.59 13.10
N PRO A 32 1.59 1.21 13.31
CA PRO A 32 2.65 1.54 12.36
C PRO A 32 2.37 0.97 10.97
N VAL A 33 1.63 -0.13 10.89
CA VAL A 33 1.21 -0.75 9.62
C VAL A 33 0.13 0.08 8.93
N GLU A 34 -0.82 0.65 9.67
CA GLU A 34 -1.87 1.52 9.10
C GLU A 34 -1.26 2.77 8.47
N GLY A 35 -0.32 3.43 9.17
CA GLY A 35 0.43 4.56 8.60
C GLY A 35 1.27 4.20 7.37
N ILE A 36 1.80 2.97 7.29
CA ILE A 36 2.51 2.46 6.11
C ILE A 36 1.53 2.21 4.96
N ILE A 37 0.35 1.65 5.20
CA ILE A 37 -0.67 1.40 4.16
C ILE A 37 -1.19 2.72 3.62
N THR A 38 -1.57 3.66 4.49
CA THR A 38 -1.99 5.02 4.10
C THR A 38 -0.93 5.63 3.17
N GLY A 39 0.35 5.51 3.54
CA GLY A 39 1.44 6.01 2.71
C GLY A 39 1.74 5.25 1.41
N ILE A 40 1.28 4.00 1.24
CA ILE A 40 1.45 3.21 0.00
C ILE A 40 0.25 3.37 -0.92
N VAL A 41 -0.96 3.43 -0.34
CA VAL A 41 -2.25 3.42 -1.03
C VAL A 41 -2.76 4.84 -1.31
N GLU A 42 -2.76 5.73 -0.31
CA GLU A 42 -3.35 7.07 -0.47
C GLU A 42 -2.41 8.07 -1.14
N ASP A 43 -1.10 7.89 -0.97
CA ASP A 43 -0.08 8.76 -1.57
C ASP A 43 0.23 8.40 -3.05
N GLY A 44 -0.41 7.38 -3.63
CA GLY A 44 -0.21 6.98 -5.03
C GLY A 44 1.18 6.37 -5.34
N LYS A 45 1.97 6.04 -4.31
CA LYS A 45 3.34 5.50 -4.48
C LYS A 45 3.36 4.16 -5.21
N LEU A 46 2.30 3.36 -5.07
CA LEU A 46 2.16 2.10 -5.79
C LEU A 46 1.97 2.35 -7.30
N SER A 47 1.05 3.25 -7.66
CA SER A 47 0.83 3.67 -9.05
C SER A 47 2.11 4.20 -9.70
N GLU A 48 2.87 5.06 -9.00
CA GLU A 48 4.15 5.58 -9.47
C GLU A 48 5.17 4.45 -9.69
N ALA A 49 5.32 3.53 -8.73
CA ALA A 49 6.24 2.41 -8.85
C ALA A 49 5.88 1.48 -10.02
N ILE A 50 4.59 1.24 -10.26
CA ILE A 50 4.13 0.43 -11.40
C ILE A 50 4.44 1.15 -12.71
N GLN A 51 4.14 2.45 -12.83
CA GLN A 51 4.47 3.23 -14.03
C GLN A 51 5.98 3.22 -14.32
N GLU A 52 6.82 3.43 -13.31
CA GLU A 52 8.28 3.41 -13.47
C GLU A 52 8.82 2.03 -13.88
N SER A 53 8.14 0.96 -13.47
CA SER A 53 8.57 -0.41 -13.79
C SER A 53 8.25 -0.85 -15.22
N ILE A 54 7.35 -0.14 -15.92
CA ILE A 54 6.88 -0.50 -17.26
C ILE A 54 7.56 0.39 -18.30
N SER A 55 8.45 -0.20 -19.09
CA SER A 55 9.06 0.48 -20.24
C SER A 55 8.27 0.22 -21.53
N PRO A 56 8.15 1.22 -22.44
CA PRO A 56 7.59 1.00 -23.77
C PRO A 56 8.34 -0.13 -24.48
N PRO A 57 7.64 -1.11 -25.05
CA PRO A 57 8.28 -2.22 -25.72
C PRO A 57 8.94 -1.77 -27.03
N GLU A 58 10.15 -2.28 -27.29
CA GLU A 58 10.77 -2.11 -28.60
C GLU A 58 10.15 -3.07 -29.62
N PHE A 59 9.40 -2.50 -30.57
CA PHE A 59 8.71 -3.26 -31.60
C PHE A 59 9.62 -3.71 -32.77
N TYR A 60 10.77 -4.34 -32.49
CA TYR A 60 11.73 -4.79 -33.51
C TYR A 60 11.10 -5.74 -34.54
N ARG A 61 10.26 -6.68 -34.08
CA ARG A 61 9.57 -7.63 -34.95
C ARG A 61 8.61 -6.91 -35.91
N LEU A 62 7.86 -5.94 -35.40
CA LEU A 62 6.94 -5.15 -36.21
C LEU A 62 7.69 -4.31 -37.25
N LYS A 63 8.80 -3.67 -36.87
CA LYS A 63 9.68 -2.95 -37.81
C LYS A 63 10.14 -3.86 -38.96
N GLY A 64 10.52 -5.10 -38.67
CA GLY A 64 10.88 -6.11 -39.68
C GLY A 64 9.73 -6.40 -40.66
N VAL A 65 8.55 -6.70 -40.12
CA VAL A 65 7.34 -6.97 -40.90
C VAL A 65 6.95 -5.77 -41.79
N LEU A 66 6.96 -4.55 -41.24
CA LEU A 66 6.64 -3.34 -42.00
C LEU A 66 7.61 -3.10 -43.17
N ASN A 67 8.88 -3.47 -43.02
CA ASN A 67 9.86 -3.42 -44.11
C ASN A 67 9.56 -4.46 -45.19
N GLU A 68 9.19 -5.69 -44.81
CA GLU A 68 8.79 -6.75 -45.77
C GLU A 68 7.58 -6.34 -46.61
N PHE A 69 6.65 -5.59 -46.02
CA PHE A 69 5.51 -5.00 -46.73
C PHE A 69 5.84 -3.76 -47.56
N ASN A 70 7.12 -3.36 -47.67
CA ASN A 70 7.57 -2.15 -48.36
C ASN A 70 6.84 -0.88 -47.90
N ILE A 71 6.45 -0.81 -46.62
CA ILE A 71 5.84 0.39 -46.05
C ILE A 71 6.88 1.49 -45.98
N SER A 72 6.53 2.70 -46.44
CA SER A 72 7.44 3.84 -46.39
C SER A 72 7.83 4.19 -44.95
N LYS A 73 9.07 4.62 -44.73
CA LYS A 73 9.56 5.01 -43.39
C LYS A 73 8.63 5.99 -42.66
N LYS A 74 8.04 6.94 -43.38
CA LYS A 74 7.06 7.88 -42.84
C LYS A 74 5.83 7.17 -42.27
N ARG A 75 5.24 6.25 -43.04
CA ARG A 75 4.08 5.46 -42.58
C ARG A 75 4.44 4.52 -41.43
N GLN A 76 5.64 3.95 -41.44
CA GLN A 76 6.10 3.12 -40.32
C GLN A 76 6.18 3.94 -39.02
N GLN A 77 6.69 5.17 -39.09
CA GLN A 77 6.72 6.08 -37.94
C GLN A 77 5.32 6.44 -37.44
N GLU A 78 4.38 6.73 -38.35
CA GLU A 78 2.98 7.00 -37.99
C GLU A 78 2.33 5.80 -37.29
N ILE A 79 2.54 4.58 -37.79
CA ILE A 79 2.03 3.34 -37.19
C ILE A 79 2.64 3.09 -35.80
N LEU A 80 3.98 3.18 -35.69
CA LEU A 80 4.67 2.97 -34.41
C LEU A 80 4.26 4.00 -33.37
N LYS A 81 4.04 5.26 -33.79
CA LYS A 81 3.54 6.30 -32.91
C LYS A 81 2.14 5.98 -32.40
N ALA A 82 1.22 5.58 -33.28
CA ALA A 82 -0.13 5.20 -32.88
C ALA A 82 -0.13 4.04 -31.87
N ILE A 83 0.68 3.00 -32.12
CA ILE A 83 0.80 1.85 -31.22
C ILE A 83 1.40 2.24 -29.87
N ASN A 84 2.41 3.12 -29.85
CA ASN A 84 2.98 3.62 -28.60
C ASN A 84 1.94 4.41 -27.81
N THR A 85 1.14 5.24 -28.46
CA THR A 85 0.06 5.99 -27.79
C THR A 85 -0.99 5.03 -27.21
N ASP A 86 -1.48 4.06 -27.99
CA ASP A 86 -2.43 3.05 -27.48
C ASP A 86 -1.84 2.22 -26.32
N PHE A 87 -0.52 1.97 -26.35
CA PHE A 87 0.18 1.29 -25.27
C PHE A 87 0.25 2.17 -24.01
N GLU A 88 0.65 3.44 -24.13
CA GLU A 88 0.71 4.40 -23.02
C GLU A 88 -0.65 4.57 -22.34
N ASP A 89 -1.72 4.72 -23.13
CA ASP A 89 -3.09 4.79 -22.63
C ASP A 89 -3.49 3.50 -21.90
N GLY A 90 -3.19 2.33 -22.51
CA GLY A 90 -3.46 1.02 -21.90
C GLY A 90 -2.68 0.74 -20.62
N ILE A 91 -1.45 1.24 -20.51
CA ILE A 91 -0.66 1.15 -19.28
C ILE A 91 -1.29 2.00 -18.17
N THR A 92 -1.79 3.19 -18.48
CA THR A 92 -2.45 4.06 -17.50
C THR A 92 -3.67 3.37 -16.89
N ASP A 93 -4.56 2.82 -17.73
CA ASP A 93 -5.71 2.03 -17.29
C ASP A 93 -5.33 0.79 -16.47
N MET A 94 -4.19 0.15 -16.80
CA MET A 94 -3.71 -1.03 -16.09
C MET A 94 -3.14 -0.67 -14.73
N VAL A 95 -2.38 0.43 -14.64
CA VAL A 95 -1.80 0.94 -13.38
C VAL A 95 -2.92 1.19 -12.38
N GLU A 96 -3.97 1.92 -12.76
CA GLU A 96 -5.13 2.19 -11.88
C GLU A 96 -5.78 0.89 -11.38
N LYS A 97 -6.01 -0.08 -12.27
CA LYS A 97 -6.63 -1.36 -11.88
C LYS A 97 -5.75 -2.18 -10.93
N VAL A 98 -4.44 -2.20 -11.16
CA VAL A 98 -3.50 -2.91 -10.30
C VAL A 98 -3.42 -2.21 -8.94
N ASP A 99 -3.35 -0.89 -8.92
CA ASP A 99 -3.36 -0.09 -7.69
C ASP A 99 -4.61 -0.40 -6.86
N ASP A 100 -5.80 -0.24 -7.44
CA ASP A 100 -7.07 -0.54 -6.77
C ASP A 100 -7.13 -1.97 -6.22
N THR A 101 -6.68 -2.95 -7.01
CA THR A 101 -6.71 -4.37 -6.65
C THR A 101 -5.77 -4.66 -5.48
N VAL A 102 -4.54 -4.14 -5.53
CA VAL A 102 -3.53 -4.35 -4.49
C VAL A 102 -3.92 -3.60 -3.22
N SER A 103 -4.38 -2.36 -3.35
CA SER A 103 -4.90 -1.55 -2.25
C SER A 103 -6.05 -2.27 -1.53
N THR A 104 -7.01 -2.81 -2.29
CA THR A 104 -8.11 -3.63 -1.73
C THR A 104 -7.60 -4.89 -1.03
N LEU A 105 -6.61 -5.59 -1.60
CA LEU A 105 -6.02 -6.78 -0.99
C LEU A 105 -5.30 -6.46 0.32
N LEU A 106 -4.53 -5.36 0.36
CA LEU A 106 -3.84 -4.88 1.55
C LEU A 106 -4.84 -4.55 2.67
N TYR A 107 -5.90 -3.80 2.36
CA TYR A 107 -6.95 -3.49 3.33
C TYR A 107 -7.64 -4.74 3.86
N ASN A 108 -7.96 -5.71 3.00
CA ASN A 108 -8.63 -6.94 3.44
C ASN A 108 -7.73 -7.84 4.29
N HIS A 109 -6.45 -7.94 3.93
CA HIS A 109 -5.50 -8.78 4.66
C HIS A 109 -5.13 -8.18 6.01
N ILE A 110 -4.96 -6.86 6.07
CA ILE A 110 -4.55 -6.19 7.31
C ILE A 110 -5.75 -5.89 8.19
N GLY A 111 -6.91 -5.56 7.61
CA GLY A 111 -8.17 -5.40 8.34
C GLY A 111 -8.59 -6.65 9.14
N THR A 112 -8.05 -7.82 8.81
CA THR A 112 -8.23 -9.07 9.57
C THR A 112 -7.18 -9.31 10.67
N GLU A 113 -6.03 -8.62 10.63
CA GLU A 113 -4.98 -8.66 11.68
C GLU A 113 -5.09 -7.50 12.69
N LEU A 114 -6.08 -6.60 12.53
CA LEU A 114 -6.31 -5.45 13.42
C LEU A 114 -7.07 -5.77 14.72
N GLU A 115 -7.43 -7.03 14.96
CA GLU A 115 -7.96 -7.45 16.26
C GLU A 115 -6.82 -7.56 17.28
N GLY A 116 -6.59 -6.49 18.04
CA GLY A 116 -5.77 -6.46 19.26
C GLY A 116 -4.28 -6.27 19.01
N MET A 117 -3.76 -5.05 19.26
CA MET A 117 -2.30 -4.88 19.34
C MET A 117 -1.77 -5.56 20.60
N GLU A 118 -0.75 -6.40 20.42
CA GLU A 118 -0.08 -7.11 21.50
C GLU A 118 0.84 -6.15 22.28
N ILE A 119 0.59 -5.99 23.58
CA ILE A 119 1.45 -5.17 24.44
C ILE A 119 2.69 -5.99 24.80
N LYS A 120 3.86 -5.51 24.39
CA LYS A 120 5.15 -6.19 24.62
C LYS A 120 5.51 -6.38 26.10
N ASP A 121 5.17 -5.40 26.95
CA ASP A 121 5.22 -5.53 28.42
C ASP A 121 4.08 -4.74 29.07
N GLU A 122 3.09 -5.46 29.58
CA GLU A 122 1.91 -4.92 30.25
C GLU A 122 2.19 -4.17 31.56
N ASN A 123 3.38 -4.36 32.15
CA ASN A 123 3.81 -3.71 33.39
C ASN A 123 4.51 -2.37 33.13
N GLU A 124 4.99 -2.13 31.90
CA GLU A 124 5.68 -0.89 31.50
C GLU A 124 4.75 0.10 30.77
N PHE A 125 3.59 -0.36 30.31
CA PHE A 125 2.66 0.49 29.56
C PHE A 125 1.63 1.19 30.44
N TYR A 126 1.59 2.52 30.39
CA TYR A 126 0.66 3.37 31.11
C TYR A 126 -0.57 3.73 30.26
N CYS A 127 -1.76 3.29 30.67
CA CYS A 127 -2.98 3.52 29.89
C CYS A 127 -3.63 4.87 30.22
N LYS A 128 -3.74 5.77 29.23
CA LYS A 128 -4.40 7.10 29.40
C LYS A 128 -5.89 7.03 29.75
N HIS A 129 -6.52 5.88 29.53
CA HIS A 129 -7.94 5.61 29.81
C HIS A 129 -8.15 4.81 31.10
N PHE A 130 -7.15 4.75 31.98
CA PHE A 130 -7.21 4.02 33.23
C PHE A 130 -8.34 4.53 34.15
N LEU A 131 -9.45 3.79 34.16
CA LEU A 131 -10.62 3.89 35.04
C LEU A 131 -11.21 2.49 35.27
#